data_AF-A0A521YE27-F1
#
_entry.id   AF-A0A521YE27-F1
#
_cell.length_a   1.000
_cell.length_b   1.000
_cell.length_c   1.000
_cell.angle_alpha   90.00
_cell.angle_beta   90.00
_cell.angle_gamma   90.00
#
_symmetry.space_group_name_H-M   'P 1'
#
loop_
_entity.id
_entity.type
_entity.pdbx_description
1 polymer ?
#
loop_
_entity_poly.entity_id
_entity_poly.type
_entity_poly.pdbx_seq_one_letter_code
_entity_poly.pdbx_strand_id
1 'polypeptide(L)' 'MITEQNLSILKTGKAKAIRISTLNAICDYLQCQPGDILEYQQETA' A
#
# COMPACT_ATOMS: atom_id res chain seq x y z
N MET A 1 -6.66 -12.73 0.86
CA MET A 1 -5.43 -13.43 1.31
C MET A 1 -4.21 -12.64 0.88
N ILE A 2 -3.36 -12.29 1.84
CA ILE A 2 -2.03 -11.75 1.59
C ILE A 2 -1.08 -12.92 1.85
N THR A 3 -0.37 -13.39 0.82
CA THR A 3 0.68 -14.40 0.95
C THR A 3 2.02 -13.71 1.23
N GLU A 4 3.01 -14.44 1.72
CA GLU A 4 4.36 -13.89 1.97
C GLU A 4 4.98 -13.24 0.71
N GLN A 5 4.68 -13.79 -0.48
CA GLN A 5 5.07 -13.20 -1.76
C GLN A 5 4.43 -11.82 -2.00
N ASN A 6 3.16 -11.63 -1.64
CA ASN A 6 2.49 -10.33 -1.75
C ASN A 6 3.09 -9.29 -0.78
N LEU A 7 3.54 -9.75 0.40
CA LEU A 7 4.18 -8.88 1.39
C LEU A 7 5.54 -8.36 0.91
N SER A 8 6.32 -9.19 0.21
CA SER A 8 7.62 -8.79 -0.36
C SER A 8 7.45 -7.67 -1.41
N ILE A 9 6.46 -7.77 -2.30
CA ILE A 9 6.18 -6.75 -3.32
C ILE A 9 5.78 -5.41 -2.68
N LEU A 10 4.94 -5.45 -1.64
CA LEU A 10 4.54 -4.25 -0.89
C LEU A 10 5.74 -3.57 -0.20
N LYS A 11 6.64 -4.35 0.41
CA LYS A 11 7.85 -3.81 1.07
C LYS A 11 8.83 -3.14 0.10
N THR A 12 8.93 -3.64 -1.14
CA THR A 12 9.85 -3.08 -2.14
C THR A 12 9.32 -1.82 -2.84
N GLY A 13 8.10 -1.37 -2.53
CA GLY A 13 7.46 -0.25 -3.22
C GLY A 13 7.08 -0.54 -4.68
N LYS A 14 7.25 -1.80 -5.15
CA LYS A 14 6.96 -2.21 -6.55
C LYS A 14 5.49 -2.63 -6.75
N ALA A 15 4.65 -2.44 -5.74
CA ALA A 15 3.24 -2.78 -5.82
C ALA A 15 2.53 -1.84 -6.79
N LYS A 16 2.09 -2.37 -7.94
CA LYS A 16 1.37 -1.59 -8.95
C LYS A 16 -0.08 -1.29 -8.57
N ALA A 17 -0.67 -2.09 -7.68
CA ALA A 17 -2.03 -1.94 -7.21
C ALA A 17 -2.20 -2.54 -5.82
N ILE A 18 -3.10 -1.96 -5.03
CA ILE A 18 -3.53 -2.46 -3.73
C ILE A 18 -5.05 -2.53 -3.69
N ARG A 19 -5.63 -3.56 -3.07
CA ARG A 19 -7.08 -3.62 -2.86
C ARG A 19 -7.47 -2.64 -1.76
N ILE A 20 -8.62 -1.97 -1.92
CA ILE A 20 -9.16 -1.05 -0.90
C ILE A 20 -9.32 -1.76 0.46
N SER A 21 -9.76 -3.02 0.47
CA SER A 21 -9.88 -3.79 1.72
C SER A 21 -8.54 -4.02 2.42
N THR A 22 -7.44 -4.12 1.67
CA THR A 22 -6.09 -4.22 2.24
C THR A 22 -5.60 -2.87 2.74
N LEU A 23 -5.85 -1.79 1.99
CA LEU A 23 -5.52 -0.44 2.43
C LEU A 23 -6.26 -0.08 3.73
N ASN A 24 -7.55 -0.39 3.82
CA ASN A 24 -8.35 -0.18 5.03
C ASN A 24 -7.79 -0.94 6.23
N ALA A 25 -7.43 -2.21 6.07
CA ALA A 25 -6.85 -3.00 7.16
C ALA A 25 -5.51 -2.41 7.65
N ILE A 26 -4.71 -1.81 6.75
CA ILE A 26 -3.48 -1.11 7.12
C ILE A 26 -3.81 0.19 7.88
N CYS A 27 -4.76 0.99 7.39
CA CYS A 27 -5.21 2.21 8.05
C CYS A 27 -5.77 1.94 9.46
N ASP A 28 -6.58 0.89 9.61
CA ASP A 28 -7.13 0.45 10.89
C ASP A 28 -6.01 0.06 11.87
N TYR A 29 -4.99 -0.66 11.40
CA TYR A 29 -3.86 -1.07 12.23
C TYR A 29 -2.96 0.11 12.63
N LEU A 30 -2.70 1.03 11.70
CA LEU A 30 -1.82 2.18 11.90
C LEU A 30 -2.52 3.41 12.48
N GLN A 31 -3.85 3.36 12.63
CA GLN A 31 -4.68 4.49 13.07
C GLN A 31 -4.45 5.76 12.23
N CYS A 32 -4.37 5.59 10.91
CA CYS A 32 -4.12 6.66 9.94
C CYS A 32 -5.21 6.73 8.87
N GLN A 33 -5.16 7.75 8.02
CA GLN A 33 -6.02 7.87 6.85
C GLN A 33 -5.31 7.39 5.57
N PRO A 34 -6.05 6.99 4.53
CA PRO A 34 -5.47 6.61 3.24
C PRO A 34 -4.54 7.68 2.63
N GLY A 35 -4.87 8.96 2.85
CA GLY A 35 -4.05 10.10 2.38
C GLY A 35 -2.69 10.20 3.06
N ASP A 36 -2.51 9.59 4.24
CA ASP A 36 -1.21 9.55 4.94
C ASP A 36 -0.26 8.50 4.34
N ILE A 37 -0.79 7.55 3.54
CA ILE A 37 -0.04 6.45 2.92
C ILE A 37 0.16 6.68 1.42
N LEU A 38 -0.83 7.27 0.75
CA LEU A 38 -0.84 7.46 -0.70
C LEU A 38 -0.29 8.83 -1.07
N GLU A 39 0.84 8.83 -1.78
CA GLU A 39 1.42 10.02 -2.39
C GLU A 39 1.38 9.89 -3.91
N TYR A 40 1.00 10.95 -4.61
CA TYR A 40 1.19 11.03 -6.05
C TYR A 40 2.66 11.41 -6.33
N GLN A 41 3.41 10.49 -6.93
CA GLN A 41 4.74 10.76 -7.45
C GLN A 41 4.68 10.95 -8.96
N GLN A 42 5.01 12.16 -9.42
CA GLN A 42 5.19 12.40 -10.84
C GLN A 42 6.46 11.66 -11.29
N GLU A 43 6.33 10.78 -12.29
CA GLU A 43 7.49 10.14 -12.91
C GLU A 43 8.23 11.20 -13.72
N THR A 44 9.19 11.87 -13.07
CA THR A 44 10.17 12.71 -13.74
C THR A 44 11.10 11.80 -14.52
N ALA A 45 10.97 11.84 -15.85
CA ALA A 45 11.84 11.20 -16.82
C ALA A 45 13.31 11.61 -16.65
#